data_AF-A0A7V4IJ69-F1
#
_entry.id   AF-A0A7V4IJ69-F1
#
_cell.length_a   1.000
_cell.length_b   1.000
_cell.length_c   1.000
_cell.angle_alpha   90.00
_cell.angle_beta   90.00
_cell.angle_gamma   90.00
#
_symmetry.space_group_name_H-M   'P 1'
#
loop_
_entity.id
_entity.type
_entity.pdbx_description
1 polymer ?
#
loop_
_entity_poly.entity_id
_entity_poly.type
_entity_poly.pdbx_seq_one_letter_code
_entity_poly.pdbx_strand_id
1 'polypeptide(L)'
;MSKYLFLIAFVLSVAALTAYSFHDAAIKYSEDANAGGFGISPPHIELQSDPGRASKHKITVMRNKGEGRKSLNFQVDSPEMEKWITAGSGGQLYFENGELSKEVEFTISIPADAMSANYEGLINFSLGDAKKRKGVGIALGAACTLSIKVGGGMPVSALPAMGDDMYKRVRGMFVLNTGDKGKAYYVHPIIQKMYYLDPSSAMGALKENSVAISQEKLDALSVADKGDPDLQLKAKYAGKILVGIGKHEEMWYFCPVDLKLYLIRNFKDIEDVIRRNGIGITGSDFNKLANIKVK
;
A
#
# COMPACT_ATOMS: atom_id res chain seq x y z
N MET A 1 -5.77 28.53 51.07
CA MET A 1 -4.63 28.58 50.13
C MET A 1 -3.94 27.21 49.95
N SER A 2 -4.68 26.09 49.93
CA SER A 2 -4.07 24.75 49.86
C SER A 2 -5.06 23.69 49.36
N LYS A 3 -5.71 23.93 48.20
CA LYS A 3 -6.50 22.89 47.49
C LYS A 3 -6.41 22.97 45.95
N TYR A 4 -5.71 23.95 45.39
CA TYR A 4 -5.48 24.07 43.93
C TYR A 4 -4.07 23.64 43.47
N LEU A 5 -3.19 23.26 44.41
CA LEU A 5 -1.81 22.87 44.08
C LEU A 5 -1.65 21.39 43.66
N PHE A 6 -2.69 20.56 43.84
CA PHE A 6 -2.66 19.14 43.45
C PHE A 6 -3.35 18.82 42.13
N LEU A 7 -4.05 19.80 41.52
CA LEU A 7 -4.72 19.59 40.22
C LEU A 7 -3.83 19.98 39.02
N ILE A 8 -2.68 20.63 39.27
CA ILE A 8 -1.73 21.05 38.22
C ILE A 8 -0.64 19.98 37.97
N ALA A 9 -0.49 18.99 38.86
CA ALA A 9 0.49 17.91 38.70
C ALA A 9 -0.02 16.70 37.88
N PHE A 10 -1.32 16.65 37.52
CA PHE A 10 -1.88 15.53 36.73
C PHE A 10 -2.15 15.89 35.25
N VAL A 11 -2.08 17.17 34.88
CA VAL A 11 -2.21 17.61 33.47
C VAL A 11 -0.85 17.65 32.76
N LEU A 12 0.26 17.51 33.49
CA LEU A 12 1.61 17.45 32.92
C LEU A 12 2.13 16.03 32.61
N SER A 13 1.40 14.96 32.96
CA SER A 13 1.76 13.57 32.61
C SER A 13 1.09 13.03 31.35
N VAL A 14 0.11 13.75 30.78
CA VAL A 14 -0.53 13.37 29.50
C VAL A 14 0.03 14.17 28.31
N ALA A 15 0.78 15.25 28.57
CA ALA A 15 1.44 16.05 27.54
C ALA A 15 2.84 15.53 27.13
N ALA A 16 3.34 14.45 27.74
CA ALA A 16 4.68 13.91 27.47
C ALA A 16 4.70 12.68 26.54
N LEU A 17 3.56 12.29 25.94
CA LEU A 17 3.46 11.06 25.14
C LEU A 17 2.76 11.25 23.80
N THR A 18 2.99 12.36 23.07
CA THR A 18 2.65 12.46 21.63
C THR A 18 3.53 13.43 20.85
N ALA A 19 4.73 13.74 21.35
CA ALA A 19 5.80 14.32 20.54
C ALA A 19 6.69 13.21 19.96
N TYR A 20 6.09 12.21 19.30
CA TYR A 20 6.86 11.35 18.42
C TYR A 20 7.09 12.13 17.13
N SER A 21 8.24 12.76 17.09
CA SER A 21 8.80 13.46 15.95
C SER A 21 8.76 12.56 14.72
N PHE A 22 7.87 12.84 13.78
CA PHE A 22 8.11 12.52 12.37
C PHE A 22 9.12 13.55 11.84
N HIS A 23 10.35 13.47 12.35
CA HIS A 23 11.49 14.01 11.63
C HIS A 23 11.74 13.09 10.44
N ASP A 24 11.97 13.72 9.29
CA ASP A 24 12.46 13.14 8.05
C ASP A 24 13.04 11.74 8.19
N ALA A 25 12.28 10.74 7.74
CA ALA A 25 12.90 9.56 7.14
C ALA A 25 13.39 9.95 5.74
N ALA A 26 14.28 10.94 5.66
CA ALA A 26 15.32 10.88 4.67
C ALA A 26 15.98 9.53 4.90
N ILE A 27 15.90 8.64 3.91
CA ILE A 27 16.59 7.36 3.90
C ILE A 27 18.07 7.68 4.03
N LYS A 28 18.56 7.75 5.27
CA LYS A 28 19.97 7.64 5.56
C LYS A 28 20.35 6.27 5.06
N TYR A 29 21.10 6.22 3.96
CA TYR A 29 21.95 5.08 3.67
C TYR A 29 22.76 4.83 4.95
N SER A 30 22.40 3.80 5.71
CA SER A 30 23.17 3.44 6.89
C SER A 30 24.48 2.85 6.39
N GLU A 31 25.57 3.61 6.52
CA GLU A 31 26.93 3.11 6.31
C GLU A 31 27.35 2.04 7.35
N ASP A 32 26.51 1.73 8.34
CA ASP A 32 26.80 0.73 9.38
C ASP A 32 25.81 -0.46 9.38
N ALA A 33 25.74 -1.18 8.25
CA ALA A 33 25.12 -2.51 8.19
C ALA A 33 26.14 -3.58 7.74
N ASN A 34 27.23 -3.72 8.50
CA ASN A 34 28.26 -4.73 8.23
C ASN A 34 27.85 -6.11 8.81
N ALA A 35 26.67 -6.60 8.41
CA ALA A 35 26.19 -7.95 8.66
C ALA A 35 25.29 -8.41 7.48
N GLY A 36 25.91 -8.98 6.45
CA GLY A 36 25.22 -9.74 5.39
C GLY A 36 24.56 -8.89 4.29
N GLY A 37 25.34 -8.35 3.35
CA GLY A 37 24.78 -7.66 2.19
C GLY A 37 24.03 -8.61 1.27
N PHE A 38 22.71 -8.53 1.27
CA PHE A 38 21.80 -9.17 0.31
C PHE A 38 20.92 -8.07 -0.27
N GLY A 39 20.93 -7.90 -1.59
CA GLY A 39 20.29 -6.77 -2.27
C GLY A 39 19.53 -7.21 -3.51
N ILE A 40 18.59 -6.38 -3.95
CA ILE A 40 17.83 -6.58 -5.18
C ILE A 40 17.79 -5.29 -6.00
N SER A 41 17.76 -5.43 -7.32
CA SER A 41 17.62 -4.30 -8.24
C SER A 41 16.83 -4.71 -9.49
N PRO A 42 15.78 -3.96 -9.88
CA PRO A 42 15.17 -2.88 -9.12
C PRO A 42 14.45 -3.42 -7.86
N PRO A 43 14.26 -2.60 -6.81
CA PRO A 43 13.53 -3.00 -5.61
C PRO A 43 12.00 -2.88 -5.76
N HIS A 44 11.52 -2.45 -6.93
CA HIS A 44 10.10 -2.32 -7.26
C HIS A 44 9.84 -2.71 -8.72
N ILE A 45 8.65 -3.23 -8.99
CA ILE A 45 8.09 -3.42 -10.33
C ILE A 45 6.76 -2.67 -10.37
N GLU A 46 6.65 -1.74 -11.32
CA GLU A 46 5.42 -1.06 -11.66
C GLU A 46 5.02 -1.44 -13.10
N LEU A 47 3.78 -1.87 -13.28
CA LEU A 47 3.25 -2.31 -14.56
C LEU A 47 1.85 -1.76 -14.77
N GLN A 48 1.57 -1.24 -15.96
CA GLN A 48 0.21 -1.03 -16.43
C GLN A 48 -0.01 -1.89 -17.67
N SER A 49 -1.08 -2.69 -17.68
CA SER A 49 -1.36 -3.60 -18.78
C SER A 49 -2.83 -4.00 -18.82
N ASP A 50 -3.30 -4.39 -20.00
CA ASP A 50 -4.65 -4.93 -20.19
C ASP A 50 -4.73 -6.41 -19.74
N PRO A 51 -5.94 -6.91 -19.41
CA PRO A 51 -6.18 -8.33 -19.17
C PRO A 51 -5.71 -9.23 -20.34
N GLY A 52 -5.23 -10.43 -20.01
CA GLY A 52 -4.77 -11.42 -20.99
C GLY A 52 -3.38 -11.16 -21.57
N ARG A 53 -2.66 -10.14 -21.09
CA ARG A 53 -1.30 -9.80 -21.52
C ARG A 53 -0.26 -10.39 -20.58
N ALA A 54 0.91 -10.68 -21.15
CA ALA A 54 2.08 -11.09 -20.39
C ALA A 54 3.22 -10.08 -20.60
N SER A 55 4.02 -9.86 -19.56
CA SER A 55 5.20 -9.01 -19.59
C SER A 55 6.38 -9.69 -18.89
N LYS A 56 7.59 -9.42 -19.38
CA LYS A 56 8.83 -9.95 -18.82
C LYS A 56 9.55 -8.84 -18.07
N HIS A 57 10.03 -9.14 -16.87
CA HIS A 57 10.75 -8.23 -15.99
C HIS A 57 11.99 -8.93 -15.46
N LYS A 58 13.05 -8.16 -15.18
CA LYS A 58 14.31 -8.71 -14.69
C LYS A 58 14.62 -8.11 -13.32
N ILE A 59 14.94 -8.97 -12.37
CA ILE A 59 15.46 -8.56 -11.05
C ILE A 59 16.84 -9.18 -10.89
N THR A 60 17.83 -8.34 -10.65
CA THR A 60 19.17 -8.76 -10.22
C THR A 60 19.16 -8.93 -8.71
N VAL A 61 19.43 -10.15 -8.25
CA VAL A 61 19.66 -10.45 -6.84
C VAL A 61 21.15 -10.46 -6.58
N MET A 62 21.59 -9.79 -5.53
CA MET A 62 23.00 -9.59 -5.18
C MET A 62 23.29 -10.16 -3.79
N ARG A 63 24.46 -10.75 -3.61
CA ARG A 63 24.99 -11.18 -2.31
C ARG A 63 26.44 -10.70 -2.13
N ASN A 64 26.79 -10.33 -0.91
CA ASN A 64 28.10 -9.77 -0.57
C ASN A 64 29.23 -10.81 -0.65
N LYS A 65 28.93 -12.08 -0.33
CA LYS A 65 29.92 -13.16 -0.35
C LYS A 65 29.46 -14.34 -1.18
N GLY A 66 30.35 -14.82 -2.04
CA GLY A 66 30.16 -15.97 -2.91
C GLY A 66 30.36 -17.33 -2.22
N GLU A 67 30.19 -17.42 -0.90
CA GLU A 67 30.57 -18.63 -0.15
C GLU A 67 29.55 -19.75 -0.32
N GLY A 68 29.93 -20.75 -1.13
CA GLY A 68 29.16 -21.97 -1.34
C GLY A 68 27.95 -21.81 -2.24
N ARG A 69 27.44 -22.96 -2.69
CA ARG A 69 26.22 -23.04 -3.48
C ARG A 69 25.00 -22.80 -2.57
N LYS A 70 24.16 -21.83 -2.92
CA LYS A 70 22.97 -21.44 -2.14
C LYS A 70 21.74 -21.50 -3.03
N SER A 71 20.61 -21.97 -2.51
CA SER A 71 19.35 -21.87 -3.25
C SER A 71 18.80 -20.45 -3.15
N LEU A 72 18.32 -19.92 -4.26
CA LEU A 72 17.57 -18.68 -4.31
C LEU A 72 16.08 -19.04 -4.34
N ASN A 73 15.39 -18.70 -3.26
CA ASN A 73 13.95 -18.89 -3.16
C ASN A 73 13.25 -17.54 -3.34
N PHE A 74 12.06 -17.58 -3.94
CA PHE A 74 11.17 -16.43 -4.00
C PHE A 74 9.77 -16.85 -3.56
N GLN A 75 9.04 -15.95 -2.93
CA GLN A 75 7.66 -16.14 -2.52
C GLN A 75 6.87 -14.87 -2.83
N VAL A 76 5.73 -15.02 -3.49
CA VAL A 76 4.80 -13.91 -3.74
C VAL A 76 3.86 -13.80 -2.55
N ASP A 77 3.93 -12.70 -1.82
CA ASP A 77 2.99 -12.34 -0.75
C ASP A 77 1.81 -11.54 -1.33
N SER A 78 1.03 -12.23 -2.16
CA SER A 78 -0.19 -11.73 -2.79
C SER A 78 -0.96 -12.92 -3.37
N PRO A 79 -1.83 -13.57 -2.57
CA PRO A 79 -2.65 -14.70 -3.03
C PRO A 79 -3.43 -14.38 -4.31
N GLU A 80 -3.86 -13.12 -4.45
CA GLU A 80 -4.56 -12.61 -5.61
C GLU A 80 -3.73 -12.59 -6.92
N MET A 81 -2.40 -12.55 -6.83
CA MET A 81 -1.48 -12.53 -7.98
C MET A 81 -0.53 -13.72 -8.02
N GLU A 82 -0.58 -14.65 -7.05
CA GLU A 82 0.40 -15.73 -6.92
C GLU A 82 0.55 -16.55 -8.20
N LYS A 83 -0.57 -16.81 -8.89
CA LYS A 83 -0.59 -17.56 -10.15
C LYS A 83 -0.21 -16.74 -11.39
N TRP A 84 -0.11 -15.42 -11.27
CA TRP A 84 0.22 -14.52 -12.38
C TRP A 84 1.73 -14.44 -12.59
N ILE A 85 2.50 -14.69 -11.53
CA ILE A 85 3.93 -14.44 -11.50
C ILE A 85 4.68 -15.77 -11.55
N THR A 86 5.50 -15.91 -12.57
CA THR A 86 6.39 -17.07 -12.74
C THR A 86 7.82 -16.57 -12.86
N ALA A 87 8.78 -17.29 -12.27
CA ALA A 87 10.19 -16.92 -12.32
C ALA A 87 11.03 -17.99 -13.02
N GLY A 88 11.95 -17.55 -13.87
CA GLY A 88 12.88 -18.41 -14.59
C GLY A 88 12.20 -19.43 -15.51
N SER A 89 12.92 -20.50 -15.82
CA SER A 89 12.49 -21.57 -16.72
C SER A 89 11.82 -22.75 -15.99
N GLY A 90 11.26 -22.53 -14.79
CA GLY A 90 10.58 -23.56 -14.01
C GLY A 90 11.48 -24.49 -13.17
N GLY A 91 12.78 -24.21 -13.07
CA GLY A 91 13.74 -24.92 -12.20
C GLY A 91 14.12 -24.13 -10.96
N GLN A 92 14.61 -24.81 -9.92
CA GLN A 92 15.14 -24.15 -8.72
C GLN A 92 16.40 -23.34 -9.09
N LEU A 93 16.42 -22.07 -8.69
CA LEU A 93 17.55 -21.17 -8.93
C LEU A 93 18.59 -21.32 -7.82
N TYR A 94 19.86 -21.25 -8.19
CA TYR A 94 20.98 -21.38 -7.27
C TYR A 94 21.98 -20.27 -7.53
N PHE A 95 22.60 -19.74 -6.49
CA PHE A 95 23.90 -19.07 -6.64
C PHE A 95 25.00 -20.13 -6.59
N GLU A 96 25.86 -20.17 -7.60
CA GLU A 96 27.03 -21.06 -7.63
C GLU A 96 28.18 -20.48 -6.79
N ASN A 97 29.18 -21.29 -6.47
CA ASN A 97 30.31 -20.83 -5.66
C ASN A 97 31.04 -19.66 -6.37
N GLY A 98 31.30 -18.57 -5.64
CA GLY A 98 31.90 -17.35 -6.18
C GLY A 98 30.94 -16.37 -6.87
N GLU A 99 29.71 -16.79 -7.21
CA GLU A 99 28.75 -15.93 -7.90
C GLU A 99 28.18 -14.86 -6.96
N LEU A 100 28.30 -13.57 -7.28
CA LEU A 100 27.84 -12.47 -6.41
C LEU A 100 26.50 -11.87 -6.84
N SER A 101 26.09 -12.09 -8.09
CA SER A 101 24.83 -11.59 -8.63
C SER A 101 24.17 -12.62 -9.52
N LYS A 102 22.84 -12.73 -9.45
CA LYS A 102 22.03 -13.58 -10.32
C LYS A 102 20.89 -12.76 -10.89
N GLU A 103 20.75 -12.77 -12.21
CA GLU A 103 19.57 -12.21 -12.86
C GLU A 103 18.44 -13.23 -12.86
N VAL A 104 17.26 -12.82 -12.42
CA VAL A 104 16.04 -13.60 -12.42
C VAL A 104 15.04 -12.91 -13.35
N GLU A 105 14.65 -13.58 -14.42
CA GLU A 105 13.57 -13.13 -15.29
C GLU A 105 12.23 -13.61 -14.72
N PHE A 106 11.32 -12.68 -14.48
CA PHE A 106 9.94 -12.91 -14.09
C PHE A 106 9.04 -12.69 -15.29
N THR A 107 8.12 -13.63 -15.52
CA THR A 107 6.99 -13.42 -16.42
C THR A 107 5.74 -13.16 -15.58
N ILE A 108 5.17 -11.99 -15.77
CA ILE A 108 3.91 -11.57 -15.17
C ILE A 108 2.82 -11.72 -16.24
N SER A 109 1.98 -12.74 -16.09
CA SER A 109 0.88 -13.10 -16.98
C SER A 109 -0.44 -12.70 -16.34
N ILE A 110 -1.04 -11.62 -16.82
CA ILE A 110 -2.32 -11.14 -16.34
C ILE A 110 -3.43 -11.99 -16.98
N PRO A 111 -4.29 -12.64 -16.18
CA PRO A 111 -5.41 -13.43 -16.71
C PRO A 111 -6.35 -12.59 -17.58
N ALA A 112 -7.01 -13.24 -18.53
CA ALA A 112 -7.97 -12.57 -19.43
C ALA A 112 -9.24 -12.10 -18.68
N ASP A 113 -9.57 -12.76 -17.58
CA ASP A 113 -10.67 -12.45 -16.67
C ASP A 113 -10.22 -11.57 -15.49
N ALA A 114 -8.99 -11.04 -15.50
CA ALA A 114 -8.53 -10.12 -14.47
C ALA A 114 -9.37 -8.84 -14.47
N MET A 115 -9.91 -8.50 -13.29
CA MET A 115 -10.69 -7.29 -13.08
C MET A 115 -9.83 -6.04 -13.24
N SER A 116 -10.43 -4.96 -13.74
CA SER A 116 -9.76 -3.65 -13.78
C SER A 116 -9.66 -3.03 -12.38
N ALA A 117 -8.46 -3.07 -11.80
CA ALA A 117 -8.11 -2.52 -10.51
C ALA A 117 -6.58 -2.42 -10.37
N ASN A 118 -6.11 -1.84 -9.27
CA ASN A 118 -4.69 -1.91 -8.90
C ASN A 118 -4.45 -3.15 -8.05
N TYR A 119 -3.41 -3.91 -8.36
CA TYR A 119 -2.99 -5.08 -7.61
C TYR A 119 -1.64 -4.80 -6.96
N GLU A 120 -1.55 -5.00 -5.65
CA GLU A 120 -0.36 -4.67 -4.87
C GLU A 120 0.15 -5.91 -4.12
N GLY A 121 1.46 -6.15 -4.16
CA GLY A 121 2.09 -7.31 -3.54
C GLY A 121 3.56 -7.11 -3.21
N LEU A 122 4.15 -8.13 -2.59
CA LEU A 122 5.59 -8.23 -2.36
C LEU A 122 6.11 -9.54 -2.93
N ILE A 123 7.28 -9.50 -3.55
CA ILE A 123 8.05 -10.69 -3.91
C ILE A 123 9.21 -10.77 -2.91
N ASN A 124 9.14 -11.71 -1.99
CA ASN A 124 10.16 -11.96 -0.99
C ASN A 124 11.21 -12.90 -1.55
N PHE A 125 12.45 -12.45 -1.63
CA PHE A 125 13.62 -13.23 -2.00
C PHE A 125 14.33 -13.69 -0.74
N SER A 126 14.80 -14.94 -0.72
CA SER A 126 15.60 -15.46 0.38
C SER A 126 16.66 -16.44 -0.10
N LEU A 127 17.77 -16.51 0.64
CA LEU A 127 18.81 -17.52 0.42
C LEU A 127 18.63 -18.69 1.37
N GLY A 128 18.55 -19.89 0.81
CA GLY A 128 18.57 -21.15 1.55
C GLY A 128 19.90 -21.88 1.43
N ASP A 129 20.17 -22.78 2.37
CA ASP A 129 21.21 -23.78 2.21
C ASP A 129 20.80 -24.82 1.16
N ALA A 130 21.69 -25.14 0.21
CA ALA A 130 21.44 -26.17 -0.78
C ALA A 130 21.28 -27.59 -0.18
N LYS A 131 21.68 -27.80 1.08
CA LYS A 131 21.45 -29.01 1.88
C LYS A 131 20.67 -28.66 3.13
N LYS A 132 19.49 -29.26 3.34
CA LYS A 132 18.68 -29.10 4.57
C LYS A 132 19.51 -29.50 5.79
N ARG A 133 19.97 -28.53 6.60
CA ARG A 133 20.48 -28.79 7.95
C ARG A 133 19.31 -28.67 8.93
N LYS A 134 19.25 -29.59 9.91
CA LYS A 134 18.32 -29.47 11.05
C LYS A 134 18.81 -28.33 11.96
N GLY A 135 18.21 -27.15 11.83
CA GLY A 135 18.49 -25.97 12.65
C GLY A 135 17.68 -24.76 12.15
N VAL A 136 17.39 -23.80 13.02
CA VAL A 136 16.73 -22.54 12.64
C VAL A 136 17.79 -21.64 12.01
N GLY A 137 17.85 -21.61 10.67
CA GLY A 137 18.70 -20.69 9.93
C GLY A 137 18.01 -19.35 9.73
N ILE A 138 18.70 -18.24 10.01
CA ILE A 138 18.22 -16.90 9.63
C ILE A 138 18.41 -16.78 8.12
N ALA A 139 17.32 -16.80 7.38
CA ALA A 139 17.34 -16.53 5.95
C ALA A 139 17.57 -15.01 5.75
N LEU A 140 18.70 -14.64 5.15
CA LEU A 140 18.88 -13.30 4.59
C LEU A 140 17.89 -13.15 3.43
N GLY A 141 17.11 -12.08 3.44
CA GLY A 141 16.07 -11.84 2.46
C GLY A 141 15.90 -10.37 2.09
N ALA A 142 15.26 -10.14 0.95
CA ALA A 142 14.97 -8.83 0.40
C ALA A 142 13.58 -8.89 -0.26
N ALA A 143 12.84 -7.79 -0.23
CA ALA A 143 11.49 -7.74 -0.77
C ALA A 143 11.42 -6.77 -1.96
N CYS A 144 10.92 -7.24 -3.10
CA CYS A 144 10.56 -6.38 -4.22
C CYS A 144 9.09 -5.98 -4.10
N THR A 145 8.80 -4.68 -4.14
CA THR A 145 7.41 -4.20 -4.22
C THR A 145 6.85 -4.42 -5.61
N LEU A 146 5.60 -4.86 -5.69
CA LEU A 146 4.89 -5.08 -6.94
C LEU A 146 3.61 -4.23 -6.96
N SER A 147 3.46 -3.42 -8.00
CA SER A 147 2.24 -2.67 -8.30
C SER A 147 1.84 -2.91 -9.75
N ILE A 148 0.68 -3.53 -9.97
CA ILE A 148 0.14 -3.80 -11.30
C ILE A 148 -1.20 -3.11 -11.44
N LYS A 149 -1.30 -2.17 -12.36
CA LYS A 149 -2.57 -1.58 -12.79
C LYS A 149 -3.13 -2.39 -13.96
N VAL A 150 -4.23 -3.10 -13.71
CA VAL A 150 -4.93 -3.88 -14.73
C VAL A 150 -6.02 -3.03 -15.36
N GLY A 151 -5.96 -2.89 -16.69
CA GLY A 151 -6.87 -2.05 -17.46
C GLY A 151 -6.73 -0.56 -17.18
N GLY A 152 -7.66 0.21 -17.74
CA GLY A 152 -7.74 1.66 -17.55
C GLY A 152 -9.14 2.14 -17.93
N GLY A 153 -9.83 2.77 -16.99
CA GLY A 153 -11.08 3.47 -17.28
C GLY A 153 -10.83 4.85 -17.88
N MET A 154 -11.91 5.59 -18.13
CA MET A 154 -11.80 6.95 -18.65
C MET A 154 -11.01 7.80 -17.65
N PRO A 155 -10.15 8.73 -18.11
CA PRO A 155 -9.44 9.60 -17.19
C PRO A 155 -10.43 10.36 -16.29
N VAL A 156 -10.51 9.94 -15.03
CA VAL A 156 -11.30 10.64 -14.02
C VAL A 156 -10.59 11.93 -13.64
N SER A 157 -11.37 13.01 -13.50
CA SER A 157 -10.83 14.33 -13.17
C SER A 157 -10.09 14.27 -11.82
N ALA A 158 -8.76 14.33 -11.89
CA ALA A 158 -7.87 14.28 -10.75
C ALA A 158 -7.26 15.65 -10.50
N LEU A 159 -7.33 16.10 -9.26
CA LEU A 159 -6.60 17.28 -8.80
C LEU A 159 -5.33 16.83 -8.06
N PRO A 160 -4.25 17.62 -8.13
CA PRO A 160 -3.10 17.40 -7.25
C PRO A 160 -3.52 17.52 -5.78
N ALA A 161 -2.84 16.78 -4.91
CA ALA A 161 -2.96 16.86 -3.46
C ALA A 161 -1.55 16.94 -2.84
N MET A 162 -0.76 17.91 -3.31
CA MET A 162 0.68 18.03 -3.02
C MET A 162 1.01 18.91 -1.79
N GLY A 163 0.01 19.41 -1.07
CA GLY A 163 0.28 20.17 0.16
C GLY A 163 0.70 19.24 1.29
N ASP A 164 1.99 18.87 1.39
CA ASP A 164 2.52 17.78 2.22
C ASP A 164 1.89 17.64 3.61
N ASP A 165 1.83 18.71 4.40
CA ASP A 165 1.26 18.66 5.76
C ASP A 165 -0.26 18.48 5.76
N MET A 166 -0.96 19.12 4.83
CA MET A 166 -2.40 18.94 4.69
C MET A 166 -2.72 17.55 4.15
N TYR A 167 -1.99 17.11 3.13
CA TYR A 167 -2.10 15.78 2.54
C TYR A 167 -1.90 14.68 3.58
N LYS A 168 -0.84 14.75 4.39
CA LYS A 168 -0.59 13.77 5.48
C LYS A 168 -1.80 13.60 6.42
N ARG A 169 -2.58 14.67 6.64
CA ARG A 169 -3.76 14.67 7.53
C ARG A 169 -5.00 14.06 6.90
N VAL A 170 -5.18 14.20 5.57
CA VAL A 170 -6.43 13.81 4.88
C VAL A 170 -6.24 12.70 3.85
N ARG A 171 -5.03 12.20 3.64
CA ARG A 171 -4.75 11.09 2.72
C ARG A 171 -5.58 9.86 3.12
N GLY A 172 -6.22 9.25 2.12
CA GLY A 172 -7.12 8.13 2.32
C GLY A 172 -8.50 8.50 2.83
N MET A 173 -8.83 9.79 2.99
CA MET A 173 -10.14 10.25 3.48
C MET A 173 -11.00 10.84 2.36
N PHE A 174 -12.30 10.92 2.62
CA PHE A 174 -13.21 11.76 1.87
C PHE A 174 -13.16 13.19 2.42
N VAL A 175 -13.00 14.17 1.53
CA VAL A 175 -12.89 15.58 1.87
C VAL A 175 -14.01 16.37 1.21
N LEU A 176 -14.67 17.22 1.99
CA LEU A 176 -15.72 18.14 1.53
C LEU A 176 -15.15 19.56 1.50
N ASN A 177 -15.11 20.18 0.32
CA ASN A 177 -14.74 21.59 0.21
C ASN A 177 -15.94 22.47 0.60
N THR A 178 -15.93 22.98 1.82
CA THR A 178 -17.01 23.85 2.35
C THR A 178 -17.08 25.20 1.64
N GLY A 179 -15.99 25.64 1.00
CA GLY A 179 -15.94 26.87 0.20
C GLY A 179 -16.54 26.73 -1.21
N ASP A 180 -16.80 25.51 -1.68
CA ASP A 180 -17.35 25.22 -3.01
C ASP A 180 -18.54 24.27 -2.89
N LYS A 181 -19.59 24.74 -2.20
CA LYS A 181 -20.89 24.06 -2.04
C LYS A 181 -20.80 22.61 -1.51
N GLY A 182 -19.73 22.28 -0.78
CA GLY A 182 -19.55 20.94 -0.23
C GLY A 182 -19.19 19.88 -1.28
N LYS A 183 -18.54 20.26 -2.40
CA LYS A 183 -18.00 19.27 -3.35
C LYS A 183 -17.10 18.26 -2.64
N ALA A 184 -17.34 16.99 -2.91
CA ALA A 184 -16.65 15.88 -2.27
C ALA A 184 -15.51 15.32 -3.14
N TYR A 185 -14.43 14.95 -2.48
CA TYR A 185 -13.24 14.39 -3.11
C TYR A 185 -12.77 13.16 -2.33
N TYR A 186 -12.32 12.11 -3.02
CA TYR A 186 -11.52 11.05 -2.41
C TYR A 186 -10.04 11.41 -2.52
N VAL A 187 -9.33 11.50 -1.41
CA VAL A 187 -7.88 11.79 -1.40
C VAL A 187 -7.12 10.47 -1.40
N HIS A 188 -6.36 10.18 -2.46
CA HIS A 188 -5.63 8.92 -2.58
C HIS A 188 -4.50 8.82 -1.54
N PRO A 189 -4.34 7.68 -0.84
CA PRO A 189 -3.41 7.54 0.29
C PRO A 189 -1.91 7.53 -0.06
N ILE A 190 -1.54 7.46 -1.35
CA ILE A 190 -0.16 7.19 -1.80
C ILE A 190 0.28 8.19 -2.87
N ILE A 191 -0.50 8.37 -3.94
CA ILE A 191 -0.02 9.08 -5.15
C ILE A 191 -0.24 10.61 -5.14
N GLN A 192 -0.53 11.22 -3.98
CA GLN A 192 -0.75 12.68 -3.86
C GLN A 192 -1.73 13.27 -4.88
N LYS A 193 -2.83 12.56 -5.14
CA LYS A 193 -3.96 13.03 -5.96
C LYS A 193 -5.27 12.93 -5.19
N MET A 194 -6.23 13.75 -5.58
CA MET A 194 -7.61 13.62 -5.12
C MET A 194 -8.58 13.63 -6.31
N TYR A 195 -9.66 12.88 -6.18
CA TYR A 195 -10.61 12.63 -7.26
C TYR A 195 -11.96 13.23 -6.89
N TYR A 196 -12.49 14.06 -7.78
CA TYR A 196 -13.81 14.64 -7.57
C TYR A 196 -14.88 13.54 -7.66
N LEU A 197 -15.81 13.52 -6.71
CA LEU A 197 -16.87 12.53 -6.63
C LEU A 197 -18.20 13.15 -7.04
N ASP A 198 -18.36 13.41 -8.34
CA ASP A 198 -19.66 13.79 -8.89
C ASP A 198 -20.57 12.56 -9.08
N PRO A 199 -21.90 12.74 -9.05
CA PRO A 199 -22.85 11.62 -9.16
C PRO A 199 -22.68 10.74 -10.41
N SER A 200 -22.21 11.31 -11.52
CA SER A 200 -22.08 10.60 -12.79
C SER A 200 -20.78 9.81 -12.94
N SER A 201 -19.71 10.20 -12.22
CA SER A 201 -18.38 9.60 -12.38
C SER A 201 -17.81 8.96 -11.10
N ALA A 202 -18.38 9.22 -9.92
CA ALA A 202 -17.80 8.81 -8.64
C ALA A 202 -17.53 7.31 -8.54
N MET A 203 -18.45 6.46 -8.99
CA MET A 203 -18.25 5.00 -8.98
C MET A 203 -17.04 4.59 -9.83
N GLY A 204 -16.88 5.18 -11.01
CA GLY A 204 -15.73 4.96 -11.89
C GLY A 204 -14.44 5.45 -11.23
N ALA A 205 -14.45 6.65 -10.66
CA ALA A 205 -13.31 7.23 -9.95
C ALA A 205 -12.83 6.36 -8.77
N LEU A 206 -13.75 5.85 -7.94
CA LEU A 206 -13.38 4.96 -6.85
C LEU A 206 -12.89 3.60 -7.36
N LYS A 207 -13.54 3.02 -8.37
CA LYS A 207 -13.15 1.73 -8.94
C LYS A 207 -11.77 1.79 -9.59
N GLU A 208 -11.48 2.82 -10.38
CA GLU A 208 -10.17 3.02 -11.02
C GLU A 208 -9.02 3.23 -10.04
N ASN A 209 -9.33 3.74 -8.85
CA ASN A 209 -8.39 3.96 -7.76
C ASN A 209 -8.51 2.93 -6.64
N SER A 210 -9.17 1.80 -6.94
CA SER A 210 -9.30 0.71 -5.99
C SER A 210 -8.10 -0.23 -6.02
N VAL A 211 -7.91 -0.94 -4.91
CA VAL A 211 -6.93 -2.01 -4.77
C VAL A 211 -7.66 -3.34 -4.65
N ALA A 212 -7.30 -4.28 -5.50
CA ALA A 212 -7.84 -5.62 -5.49
C ALA A 212 -7.33 -6.38 -4.26
N ILE A 213 -8.21 -7.11 -3.57
CA ILE A 213 -7.86 -7.80 -2.32
C ILE A 213 -8.50 -9.20 -2.30
N SER A 214 -7.79 -10.19 -1.75
CA SER A 214 -8.34 -11.52 -1.53
C SER A 214 -9.42 -11.52 -0.46
N GLN A 215 -10.36 -12.47 -0.53
CA GLN A 215 -11.40 -12.61 0.50
C GLN A 215 -10.80 -12.85 1.89
N GLU A 216 -9.75 -13.66 1.99
CA GLU A 216 -9.05 -13.93 3.25
C GLU A 216 -8.53 -12.65 3.93
N LYS A 217 -7.86 -11.77 3.17
CA LYS A 217 -7.34 -10.50 3.69
C LYS A 217 -8.49 -9.53 4.02
N LEU A 218 -9.54 -9.51 3.21
CA LEU A 218 -10.71 -8.67 3.46
C LEU A 218 -11.43 -9.10 4.76
N ASP A 219 -11.58 -10.41 4.98
CA ASP A 219 -12.14 -10.97 6.21
C ASP A 219 -11.26 -10.63 7.41
N ALA A 220 -9.94 -10.74 7.30
CA ALA A 220 -9.00 -10.33 8.34
C ALA A 220 -9.13 -8.84 8.71
N LEU A 221 -9.34 -7.96 7.74
CA LEU A 221 -9.59 -6.52 7.99
C LEU A 221 -10.90 -6.26 8.73
N SER A 222 -11.89 -7.15 8.63
CA SER A 222 -13.20 -7.00 9.28
C SER A 222 -13.20 -7.33 10.77
N VAL A 223 -12.19 -8.05 11.27
CA VAL A 223 -12.08 -8.44 12.68
C VAL A 223 -11.56 -7.25 13.51
N ALA A 224 -12.36 -6.83 14.50
CA ALA A 224 -12.17 -5.56 15.22
C ALA A 224 -11.50 -5.69 16.61
N ASP A 225 -10.88 -6.83 16.94
CA ASP A 225 -10.52 -7.11 18.34
C ASP A 225 -9.21 -6.47 18.80
N LYS A 226 -9.29 -5.82 19.97
CA LYS A 226 -8.19 -5.15 20.67
C LYS A 226 -7.19 -6.17 21.21
N GLY A 227 -6.24 -6.54 20.36
CA GLY A 227 -5.06 -7.34 20.67
C GLY A 227 -4.30 -7.78 19.41
N ASP A 228 -4.59 -7.10 18.29
CA ASP A 228 -4.51 -7.63 16.95
C ASP A 228 -3.06 -7.73 16.43
N PRO A 229 -2.57 -8.92 16.04
CA PRO A 229 -1.29 -9.06 15.35
C PRO A 229 -1.25 -8.36 13.98
N ASP A 230 -2.39 -7.90 13.44
CA ASP A 230 -2.48 -7.44 12.05
C ASP A 230 -2.53 -5.91 11.84
N LEU A 231 -1.96 -5.15 12.77
CA LEU A 231 -1.78 -3.69 12.63
C LEU A 231 -1.07 -3.30 11.33
N GLN A 232 -0.18 -4.16 10.83
CA GLN A 232 0.52 -3.93 9.55
C GLN A 232 -0.43 -4.05 8.35
N LEU A 233 -1.32 -5.04 8.32
CA LEU A 233 -2.33 -5.18 7.27
C LEU A 233 -3.31 -4.00 7.30
N LYS A 234 -3.78 -3.62 8.49
CA LYS A 234 -4.65 -2.45 8.66
C LYS A 234 -3.96 -1.17 8.19
N ALA A 235 -2.70 -0.93 8.60
CA ALA A 235 -1.94 0.21 8.13
C ALA A 235 -1.73 0.21 6.60
N LYS A 236 -1.52 -0.97 5.99
CA LYS A 236 -1.33 -1.14 4.55
C LYS A 236 -2.58 -0.75 3.74
N TYR A 237 -3.77 -1.07 4.23
CA TYR A 237 -5.01 -0.84 3.50
C TYR A 237 -5.80 0.40 3.95
N ALA A 238 -5.43 1.02 5.07
CA ALA A 238 -6.14 2.18 5.62
C ALA A 238 -6.32 3.30 4.58
N GLY A 239 -7.56 3.75 4.42
CA GLY A 239 -7.95 4.80 3.49
C GLY A 239 -8.00 4.39 2.02
N LYS A 240 -7.83 3.10 1.70
CA LYS A 240 -7.98 2.58 0.34
C LYS A 240 -9.44 2.23 0.05
N ILE A 241 -9.79 2.36 -1.23
CA ILE A 241 -10.93 1.64 -1.80
C ILE A 241 -10.43 0.24 -2.13
N LEU A 242 -11.12 -0.78 -1.64
CA LEU A 242 -10.79 -2.18 -1.82
C LEU A 242 -11.86 -2.82 -2.69
N VAL A 243 -11.47 -3.72 -3.60
CA VAL A 243 -12.43 -4.56 -4.31
C VAL A 243 -12.09 -6.01 -4.07
N GLY A 244 -13.03 -6.74 -3.46
CA GLY A 244 -12.88 -8.16 -3.18
C GLY A 244 -12.84 -8.97 -4.47
N ILE A 245 -11.81 -9.78 -4.64
CA ILE A 245 -11.68 -10.67 -5.79
C ILE A 245 -12.40 -11.97 -5.46
N GLY A 246 -13.42 -12.34 -6.25
CA GLY A 246 -14.25 -13.51 -6.01
C GLY A 246 -15.64 -13.41 -6.66
N LYS A 247 -16.65 -14.06 -6.05
CA LYS A 247 -17.99 -14.20 -6.67
C LYS A 247 -18.84 -12.93 -6.72
N HIS A 248 -18.55 -11.92 -5.91
CA HIS A 248 -19.45 -10.77 -5.72
C HIS A 248 -18.83 -9.39 -6.00
N GLU A 249 -17.55 -9.31 -6.39
CA GLU A 249 -16.81 -8.07 -6.77
C GLU A 249 -17.18 -6.84 -5.91
N GLU A 250 -17.29 -7.03 -4.60
CA GLU A 250 -17.79 -5.99 -3.71
C GLU A 250 -16.71 -4.94 -3.48
N MET A 251 -17.11 -3.67 -3.59
CA MET A 251 -16.24 -2.53 -3.32
C MET A 251 -16.45 -2.02 -1.90
N TRP A 252 -15.36 -1.76 -1.20
CA TRP A 252 -15.34 -1.36 0.20
C TRP A 252 -14.44 -0.15 0.39
N TYR A 253 -14.83 0.80 1.22
CA TYR A 253 -13.92 1.80 1.75
C TYR A 253 -13.43 1.34 3.13
N PHE A 254 -12.11 1.17 3.27
CA PHE A 254 -11.51 0.89 4.57
C PHE A 254 -11.13 2.21 5.25
N CYS A 255 -11.98 2.68 6.15
CA CYS A 255 -11.87 3.99 6.73
C CYS A 255 -10.61 4.11 7.62
N PRO A 256 -9.71 5.09 7.39
CA PRO A 256 -8.46 5.20 8.12
C PRO A 256 -8.65 5.78 9.54
N VAL A 257 -9.85 6.27 9.87
CA VAL A 257 -10.16 6.91 11.16
C VAL A 257 -10.60 5.88 12.18
N ASP A 258 -11.54 5.01 11.82
CA ASP A 258 -12.10 4.01 12.73
C ASP A 258 -11.73 2.56 12.36
N LEU A 259 -10.96 2.37 11.29
CA LEU A 259 -10.51 1.06 10.80
C LEU A 259 -11.68 0.10 10.55
N LYS A 260 -12.79 0.63 10.01
CA LYS A 260 -13.96 -0.16 9.61
C LYS A 260 -14.11 -0.20 8.09
N LEU A 261 -14.66 -1.31 7.61
CA LEU A 261 -15.07 -1.49 6.22
C LEU A 261 -16.48 -0.94 5.99
N TYR A 262 -16.63 -0.13 4.94
CA TYR A 262 -17.89 0.42 4.49
C TYR A 262 -18.18 -0.05 3.06
N LEU A 263 -19.26 -0.81 2.89
CA LEU A 263 -19.67 -1.34 1.59
C LEU A 263 -20.14 -0.21 0.67
N ILE A 264 -19.69 -0.21 -0.59
CA ILE A 264 -20.06 0.76 -1.63
C ILE A 264 -20.58 0.02 -2.86
N ARG A 265 -21.91 -0.09 -3.00
CA ARG A 265 -22.54 -0.73 -4.18
C ARG A 265 -23.01 0.27 -5.22
N ASN A 266 -23.22 1.52 -4.81
CA ASN A 266 -23.79 2.57 -5.64
C ASN A 266 -23.43 3.95 -5.08
N PHE A 267 -23.84 5.00 -5.79
CA PHE A 267 -23.57 6.38 -5.40
C PHE A 267 -24.18 6.77 -4.04
N LYS A 268 -25.35 6.24 -3.68
CA LYS A 268 -25.98 6.52 -2.37
C LYS A 268 -25.12 5.98 -1.22
N ASP A 269 -24.52 4.79 -1.38
CA ASP A 269 -23.60 4.25 -0.39
C ASP A 269 -22.35 5.17 -0.24
N ILE A 270 -21.85 5.76 -1.34
CA ILE A 270 -20.77 6.77 -1.31
C ILE A 270 -21.20 7.98 -0.48
N GLU A 271 -22.38 8.56 -0.76
CA GLU A 271 -22.90 9.70 0.00
C GLU A 271 -23.05 9.39 1.50
N ASP A 272 -23.54 8.19 1.83
CA ASP A 272 -23.70 7.74 3.21
C ASP A 272 -22.34 7.64 3.94
N VAL A 273 -21.30 7.15 3.26
CA VAL A 273 -19.92 7.11 3.79
C VAL A 273 -19.37 8.51 3.97
N ILE A 274 -19.50 9.38 2.97
CA ILE A 274 -19.04 10.78 3.05
C ILE A 274 -19.74 11.52 4.20
N ARG A 275 -21.05 11.35 4.37
CA ARG A 275 -21.80 11.99 5.46
C ARG A 275 -21.34 11.53 6.85
N ARG A 276 -20.95 10.26 6.98
CA ARG A 276 -20.52 9.67 8.27
C ARG A 276 -19.05 9.93 8.58
N ASN A 277 -18.19 9.84 7.58
CA ASN A 277 -16.74 9.73 7.75
C ASN A 277 -15.95 10.83 7.00
N GLY A 278 -16.61 11.64 6.19
CA GLY A 278 -15.98 12.72 5.44
C GLY A 278 -15.59 13.90 6.33
N ILE A 279 -14.54 14.61 5.92
CA ILE A 279 -14.00 15.78 6.63
C ILE A 279 -14.28 17.05 5.82
N GLY A 280 -14.98 18.00 6.45
CA GLY A 280 -15.11 19.35 5.90
C GLY A 280 -13.81 20.14 6.05
N ILE A 281 -13.29 20.68 4.94
CA ILE A 281 -12.17 21.63 4.96
C ILE A 281 -12.58 22.97 4.37
N THR A 282 -11.94 24.05 4.82
CA THR A 282 -12.17 25.40 4.29
C THR A 282 -11.65 25.51 2.86
N GLY A 283 -12.14 26.48 2.08
CA GLY A 283 -11.59 26.76 0.74
C GLY A 283 -10.10 27.10 0.78
N SER A 284 -9.63 27.75 1.84
CA SER A 284 -8.20 28.03 2.05
C SER A 284 -7.38 26.75 2.25
N ASP A 285 -7.87 25.83 3.08
CA ASP A 285 -7.23 24.55 3.33
C ASP A 285 -7.30 23.61 2.11
N PHE A 286 -8.38 23.68 1.34
CA PHE A 286 -8.49 23.01 0.05
C PHE A 286 -7.43 23.50 -0.94
N ASN A 287 -7.23 24.82 -1.05
CA ASN A 287 -6.20 25.38 -1.93
C ASN A 287 -4.78 24.96 -1.49
N LYS A 288 -4.52 24.90 -0.17
CA LYS A 288 -3.25 24.35 0.35
C LYS A 288 -3.08 22.89 -0.03
N LEU A 289 -4.11 22.06 0.17
CA LEU A 289 -4.09 20.65 -0.21
C LEU A 289 -3.78 20.50 -1.71
N ALA A 290 -4.50 21.26 -2.54
CA ALA A 290 -4.37 21.24 -3.98
C ALA A 290 -3.09 21.91 -4.51
N ASN A 291 -2.27 22.50 -3.63
CA ASN A 291 -1.11 23.32 -3.99
C ASN A 291 -1.46 24.41 -5.02
N ILE A 292 -2.65 25.00 -4.91
CA ILE A 292 -3.12 26.11 -5.75
C ILE A 292 -2.66 27.41 -5.10
N LYS A 293 -1.81 28.19 -5.79
CA LYS A 293 -1.46 29.54 -5.37
C LYS A 293 -2.68 30.45 -5.53
N VAL A 294 -3.22 30.93 -4.41
CA VAL A 294 -4.24 31.98 -4.41
C VAL A 294 -3.57 33.28 -4.85
N LYS A 295 -4.06 33.89 -5.94
CA LYS A 295 -3.65 35.22 -6.39
C LYS A 295 -4.31 36.30 -5.55
#